data_AF-A0A2E7W0P4-F1
#
_entry.id   AF-A0A2E7W0P4-F1
#
_cell.length_a   1.000
_cell.length_b   1.000
_cell.length_c   1.000
_cell.angle_alpha   90.00
_cell.angle_beta   90.00
_cell.angle_gamma   90.00
#
_symmetry.space_group_name_H-M   'P 1'
#
loop_
_entity.id
_entity.type
_entity.pdbx_description
1 polymer ?
#
loop_
_entity_poly.entity_id
_entity_poly.type
_entity_poly.pdbx_seq_one_letter_code
_entity_poly.pdbx_strand_id
1 'polypeptide(L)'
;MTIIEVKDQPVRDWSSFRLSNEAGIASAPVNPSDGSKFLESVRDAFIERMEFQRSDALGAWRISEDVVDIIHEVVDGCVPIYTHQIWETFTDLCAWTEDLSELGGPETDMNKNAMTALYMIGCRLGDVLWDAYKKELMT
;
A
#
# COMPACT_ATOMS: atom_id res chain seq x y z
N MET A 1 -2.19 6.36 -27.36
CA MET A 1 -1.87 6.27 -25.92
C MET A 1 -1.80 7.69 -25.41
N THR A 2 -2.87 8.16 -24.77
CA THR A 2 -2.92 9.52 -24.22
C THR A 2 -2.19 9.48 -22.88
N ILE A 3 -1.02 10.12 -22.81
CA ILE A 3 -0.35 10.37 -21.54
C ILE A 3 -1.18 11.47 -20.86
N ILE A 4 -1.99 11.08 -19.87
CA ILE A 4 -2.65 12.04 -19.00
C ILE A 4 -1.57 12.52 -18.04
N GLU A 5 -1.11 13.76 -18.20
CA GLU A 5 -0.30 14.41 -17.17
C GLU A 5 -1.16 14.57 -15.92
N VAL A 6 -1.00 13.66 -14.96
CA VAL A 6 -1.53 13.85 -13.61
C VAL A 6 -0.67 14.93 -12.98
N LYS A 7 -1.27 16.10 -12.69
CA LYS A 7 -0.58 17.13 -11.90
C LYS A 7 -0.02 16.51 -10.63
N ASP A 8 1.18 16.91 -10.21
CA ASP A 8 1.70 16.53 -8.90
C ASP A 8 0.74 17.06 -7.82
N GLN A 9 -0.06 16.14 -7.30
CA GLN A 9 -0.96 16.32 -6.19
C GLN A 9 -0.31 15.73 -4.94
N PRO A 10 -0.58 16.29 -3.76
CA PRO A 10 -0.16 15.70 -2.49
C PRO A 10 -0.52 14.21 -2.42
N VAL A 11 0.33 13.39 -1.81
CA VAL A 11 0.13 11.93 -1.64
C VAL A 11 -1.27 11.65 -1.08
N ARG A 12 -1.75 12.48 -0.16
CA ARG A 12 -3.10 12.41 0.44
C ARG A 12 -4.24 12.44 -0.56
N ASP A 13 -4.06 13.09 -1.71
CA ASP A 13 -5.10 13.29 -2.72
C ASP A 13 -5.06 12.25 -3.85
N TRP A 14 -4.12 11.29 -3.80
CA TRP A 14 -3.96 10.28 -4.84
C TRP A 14 -5.17 9.35 -4.89
N SER A 15 -5.86 9.30 -6.03
CA SER A 15 -6.99 8.40 -6.23
C SER A 15 -6.57 6.93 -6.19
N SER A 16 -7.50 6.02 -5.87
CA SER A 16 -7.28 4.56 -5.97
C SER A 16 -6.76 4.11 -7.34
N PHE A 17 -7.13 4.80 -8.42
CA PHE A 17 -6.55 4.56 -9.74
C PHE A 17 -5.04 4.87 -9.78
N ARG A 18 -4.60 6.01 -9.22
CA ARG A 18 -3.17 6.30 -9.12
C ARG A 18 -2.49 5.27 -8.21
N LEU A 19 -3.05 5.01 -7.03
CA LEU A 19 -2.49 4.05 -6.08
C LEU A 19 -2.32 2.66 -6.71
N SER A 20 -3.26 2.19 -7.53
CA SER A 20 -3.10 0.93 -8.26
C SER A 20 -1.90 0.93 -9.22
N ASN A 21 -1.72 2.00 -10.00
CA ASN A 21 -0.60 2.08 -10.93
C ASN A 21 0.74 2.10 -10.18
N GLU A 22 0.82 2.85 -9.08
CA GLU A 22 2.02 2.94 -8.25
C GLU A 22 2.33 1.62 -7.52
N ALA A 23 1.30 0.88 -7.09
CA ALA A 23 1.44 -0.46 -6.51
C ALA A 23 1.83 -1.53 -7.54
N GLY A 24 1.87 -1.19 -8.83
CA GLY A 24 2.28 -2.09 -9.90
C GLY A 24 1.31 -3.24 -10.16
N ILE A 25 0.02 -3.09 -9.83
CA ILE A 25 -0.97 -4.15 -10.04
C ILE A 25 -1.39 -4.23 -11.52
N ALA A 26 -1.68 -5.44 -11.99
CA ALA A 26 -1.93 -5.72 -13.40
C ALA A 26 -3.23 -5.09 -13.94
N SER A 27 -4.20 -4.78 -13.06
CA SER A 27 -5.45 -4.13 -13.42
C SER A 27 -5.85 -3.17 -12.32
N ALA A 28 -6.23 -1.94 -12.69
CA ALA A 28 -6.85 -1.04 -11.75
C ALA A 28 -8.18 -1.66 -11.25
N PRO A 29 -8.46 -1.60 -9.94
CA PRO A 29 -9.70 -2.12 -9.39
C PRO A 29 -10.89 -1.27 -9.88
N VAL A 30 -12.07 -1.88 -9.93
CA VAL A 30 -13.32 -1.13 -10.15
C VAL A 30 -13.53 -0.21 -8.94
N ASN A 31 -13.88 1.06 -9.16
CA ASN A 31 -14.16 1.99 -8.05
C ASN A 31 -15.67 2.16 -7.86
N PRO A 32 -16.22 1.93 -6.65
CA PRO A 32 -15.55 1.42 -5.44
C PRO A 32 -15.48 -0.12 -5.39
N SER A 33 -14.41 -0.67 -4.81
CA SER A 33 -14.22 -2.10 -4.53
C SER A 33 -13.39 -2.32 -3.26
N ASP A 34 -13.24 -3.57 -2.82
CA ASP A 34 -12.45 -3.87 -1.62
C ASP A 34 -10.95 -3.72 -1.90
N GLY A 35 -10.51 -4.02 -3.12
CA GLY A 35 -9.17 -3.67 -3.59
C GLY A 35 -8.88 -2.16 -3.52
N SER A 36 -9.80 -1.31 -3.99
CA SER A 36 -9.58 0.15 -3.92
C SER A 36 -9.53 0.67 -2.49
N LYS A 37 -10.38 0.14 -1.60
CA LYS A 37 -10.39 0.50 -0.16
C LYS A 37 -9.10 0.09 0.54
N PHE A 38 -8.54 -1.08 0.21
CA PHE A 38 -7.27 -1.53 0.76
C PHE A 38 -6.14 -0.54 0.42
N LEU A 39 -6.00 -0.17 -0.86
CA LEU A 39 -4.95 0.77 -1.29
C LEU A 39 -5.11 2.15 -0.64
N GLU A 40 -6.35 2.66 -0.58
CA GLU A 40 -6.67 3.93 0.09
C GLU A 40 -6.38 3.86 1.60
N SER A 41 -6.66 2.73 2.26
CA SER A 41 -6.36 2.53 3.68
C SER A 41 -4.85 2.53 3.95
N VAL A 42 -4.05 1.88 3.11
CA VAL A 42 -2.57 1.91 3.22
C VAL A 42 -2.07 3.35 3.07
N ARG A 43 -2.56 4.11 2.09
CA ARG A 43 -2.22 5.52 1.90
C ARG A 43 -2.55 6.34 3.15
N ASP A 44 -3.79 6.25 3.64
CA ASP A 44 -4.28 7.09 4.73
C ASP A 44 -3.57 6.76 6.05
N ALA A 45 -3.40 5.49 6.37
CA ALA A 45 -2.67 5.03 7.55
C ALA A 45 -1.19 5.41 7.50
N PHE A 46 -0.54 5.32 6.33
CA PHE A 46 0.84 5.78 6.15
C PHE A 46 0.96 7.28 6.45
N ILE A 47 0.11 8.12 5.84
CA ILE A 47 0.17 9.57 6.05
C ILE A 47 -0.08 9.92 7.51
N GLU A 48 -1.09 9.31 8.15
CA GLU A 48 -1.39 9.53 9.56
C GLU A 48 -0.17 9.19 10.43
N ARG A 49 0.47 8.06 10.17
CA ARG A 49 1.67 7.62 10.88
C ARG A 49 2.83 8.59 10.72
N MET A 50 3.05 9.10 9.50
CA MET A 50 4.09 10.08 9.20
C MET A 50 3.84 11.44 9.86
N GLU A 51 2.59 11.90 9.88
CA GLU A 51 2.22 13.14 10.56
C GLU A 51 2.36 13.03 12.07
N PHE A 52 1.98 11.88 12.65
CA PHE A 52 2.18 11.60 14.06
C PHE A 52 3.66 11.64 14.42
N GLN A 53 4.51 10.92 13.68
CA GLN A 53 5.96 10.92 13.89
C GLN A 53 6.55 12.33 13.76
N ARG A 54 6.11 13.13 12.79
CA ARG A 54 6.58 14.50 12.60
C ARG A 54 6.20 15.42 13.76
N SER A 55 5.04 15.20 14.38
CA SER A 55 4.55 15.99 15.51
C SER A 55 5.28 15.69 16.83
N ASP A 56 5.95 14.53 16.92
CA ASP A 56 6.74 14.16 18.09
C ASP A 56 8.07 14.94 18.13
N ALA A 57 8.46 15.44 19.30
CA ALA A 57 9.56 16.40 19.48
C ALA A 57 10.96 15.82 19.10
N LEU A 58 11.05 14.51 18.87
CA LEU A 58 12.24 13.77 18.44
C LEU A 58 12.16 13.32 16.95
N GLY A 59 11.07 13.64 16.25
CA GLY A 59 10.54 12.85 15.14
C GLY A 59 11.22 12.97 13.78
N ALA A 60 11.70 14.15 13.39
CA ALA A 60 12.15 14.37 12.00
C ALA A 60 13.38 13.55 11.59
N TRP A 61 14.33 13.29 12.50
CA TRP A 61 15.53 12.48 12.23
C TRP A 61 15.23 10.98 12.27
N ARG A 62 14.37 10.52 13.19
CA ARG A 62 14.02 9.10 13.34
C ARG A 62 13.23 8.52 12.17
N ILE A 63 12.40 9.36 11.54
CA ILE A 63 11.56 8.94 10.42
C ILE A 63 12.37 8.25 9.31
N SER A 64 13.56 8.74 8.96
CA SER A 64 14.32 8.15 7.86
C SER A 64 15.00 6.82 8.19
N GLU A 65 15.26 6.55 9.47
CA GLU A 65 15.93 5.31 9.91
C GLU A 65 14.92 4.16 10.07
N ASP A 66 13.68 4.48 10.47
CA ASP A 66 12.64 3.49 10.81
C ASP A 66 11.54 3.35 9.73
N VAL A 67 11.70 3.96 8.56
CA VAL A 67 10.61 4.01 7.57
C VAL A 67 10.16 2.63 7.07
N VAL A 68 11.11 1.69 6.96
CA VAL A 68 10.81 0.32 6.53
C VAL A 68 9.90 -0.36 7.56
N ASP A 69 10.22 -0.22 8.85
CA ASP A 69 9.39 -0.77 9.93
C ASP A 69 8.00 -0.11 9.97
N ILE A 70 7.93 1.20 9.73
CA ILE A 70 6.67 1.95 9.61
C ILE A 70 5.81 1.40 8.47
N ILE A 71 6.40 1.18 7.29
CA ILE A 71 5.69 0.64 6.13
C ILE A 71 5.14 -0.75 6.46
N HIS A 72 5.97 -1.64 7.01
CA HIS A 72 5.54 -2.98 7.38
C HIS A 72 4.43 -2.98 8.45
N GLU A 73 4.53 -2.14 9.48
CA GLU A 73 3.51 -1.98 10.53
C GLU A 73 2.17 -1.48 9.95
N VAL A 74 2.22 -0.45 9.10
CA VAL A 74 1.03 0.13 8.45
C VAL A 74 0.36 -0.90 7.54
N VAL A 75 1.14 -1.57 6.70
CA VAL A 75 0.62 -2.52 5.72
C VAL A 75 0.01 -3.72 6.42
N ASP A 76 0.68 -4.30 7.41
CA ASP A 76 0.16 -5.42 8.19
C ASP A 76 -1.20 -5.06 8.83
N GLY A 77 -1.33 -3.85 9.38
CA GLY A 77 -2.58 -3.34 9.94
C GLY A 77 -3.71 -3.14 8.92
N CYS A 78 -3.40 -3.07 7.62
CA CYS A 78 -4.38 -2.88 6.55
C CYS A 78 -4.80 -4.19 5.87
N VAL A 79 -4.05 -5.28 6.03
CA VAL A 79 -4.39 -6.57 5.41
C VAL A 79 -5.72 -7.09 5.98
N PRO A 80 -6.71 -7.44 5.14
CA PRO A 80 -7.98 -7.98 5.63
C PRO A 80 -7.80 -9.28 6.41
N ILE A 81 -8.57 -9.46 7.48
CA ILE A 81 -8.51 -10.67 8.33
C ILE A 81 -9.70 -11.61 8.13
N TYR A 82 -10.79 -11.12 7.55
CA TYR A 82 -11.98 -11.93 7.29
C TYR A 82 -11.86 -12.60 5.92
N THR A 83 -12.08 -13.92 5.87
CA THR A 83 -11.89 -14.74 4.67
C THR A 83 -12.55 -14.14 3.43
N HIS A 84 -13.80 -13.68 3.54
CA HIS A 84 -14.50 -13.06 2.40
C HIS A 84 -13.76 -11.84 1.83
N GLN A 85 -13.37 -10.91 2.71
CA GLN A 85 -12.68 -9.68 2.33
C GLN A 85 -11.28 -9.94 1.80
N ILE A 86 -10.58 -10.95 2.35
CA ILE A 86 -9.27 -11.39 1.82
C ILE A 86 -9.43 -11.75 0.35
N TRP A 87 -10.39 -12.62 0.03
CA TRP A 87 -10.55 -13.12 -1.33
C TRP A 87 -11.07 -12.05 -2.30
N GLU A 88 -12.02 -11.20 -1.88
CA GLU A 88 -12.47 -10.08 -2.71
C GLU A 88 -11.30 -9.14 -3.05
N THR A 89 -10.56 -8.69 -2.04
CA THR A 89 -9.39 -7.82 -2.21
C THR A 89 -8.33 -8.48 -3.09
N PHE A 90 -8.03 -9.76 -2.85
CA PHE A 90 -7.06 -10.54 -3.62
C PHE A 90 -7.45 -10.62 -5.09
N THR A 91 -8.73 -10.86 -5.39
CA THR A 91 -9.19 -10.94 -6.78
C THR A 91 -9.27 -9.58 -7.46
N ASP A 92 -9.70 -8.55 -6.75
CA ASP A 92 -9.81 -7.18 -7.27
C ASP A 92 -8.44 -6.64 -7.71
N LEU A 93 -7.40 -6.94 -6.93
CA LEU A 93 -6.04 -6.47 -7.17
C LEU A 93 -5.22 -7.41 -8.06
N CYS A 94 -5.82 -8.49 -8.57
CA CYS A 94 -5.12 -9.52 -9.34
C CYS A 94 -3.92 -10.13 -8.59
N ALA A 95 -3.99 -10.22 -7.27
CA ALA A 95 -2.84 -10.55 -6.41
C ALA A 95 -2.30 -11.99 -6.59
N TRP A 96 -2.99 -12.85 -7.36
CA TRP A 96 -2.48 -14.16 -7.78
C TRP A 96 -1.24 -14.08 -8.67
N THR A 97 -0.89 -12.89 -9.19
CA THR A 97 0.34 -12.69 -9.99
C THR A 97 1.59 -12.49 -9.15
N GLU A 98 1.45 -12.31 -7.84
CA GLU A 98 2.58 -12.10 -6.94
C GLU A 98 3.43 -13.37 -6.79
N ASP A 99 4.75 -13.19 -6.76
CA ASP A 99 5.69 -14.27 -6.50
C ASP A 99 5.84 -14.48 -5.00
N LEU A 100 5.29 -15.58 -4.49
CA LEU A 100 5.32 -15.93 -3.07
C LEU A 100 6.47 -16.88 -2.71
N SER A 101 7.45 -17.10 -3.60
CA SER A 101 8.51 -18.09 -3.34
C SER A 101 9.37 -17.79 -2.10
N GLU A 102 9.47 -16.52 -1.69
CA GLU A 102 10.28 -16.10 -0.53
C GLU A 102 9.47 -15.96 0.78
N LEU A 103 8.21 -15.53 0.69
CA LEU A 103 7.37 -15.16 1.86
C LEU A 103 6.12 -16.05 2.03
N GLY A 104 5.81 -16.87 1.03
CA GLY A 104 4.64 -17.73 1.00
C GLY A 104 4.69 -18.83 2.06
N GLY A 105 3.50 -19.23 2.49
CA GLY A 105 3.30 -20.41 3.31
C GLY A 105 3.18 -21.69 2.46
N PRO A 106 2.89 -22.82 3.11
CA PRO A 106 2.57 -24.06 2.41
C PRO A 106 1.44 -23.83 1.39
N GLU A 107 1.50 -24.49 0.23
CA GLU A 107 0.47 -24.40 -0.82
C GLU A 107 -0.94 -24.77 -0.33
N THR A 108 -1.04 -25.48 0.79
CA THR A 108 -2.31 -25.87 1.40
C THR A 108 -3.01 -24.75 2.19
N ASP A 109 -2.31 -23.66 2.55
CA ASP A 109 -2.87 -22.54 3.31
C ASP A 109 -3.09 -21.31 2.42
N MET A 110 -4.07 -21.43 1.53
CA MET A 110 -4.38 -20.41 0.52
C MET A 110 -4.81 -19.07 1.11
N ASN A 111 -5.41 -19.06 2.31
CA ASN A 111 -5.77 -17.80 2.97
C ASN A 111 -4.51 -17.02 3.37
N LYS A 112 -3.52 -17.68 3.97
CA LYS A 112 -2.26 -17.02 4.29
C LYS A 112 -1.53 -16.57 3.04
N ASN A 113 -1.49 -17.39 2.00
CA ASN A 113 -0.84 -17.01 0.74
C ASN A 113 -1.51 -15.79 0.09
N ALA A 114 -2.85 -15.71 0.13
CA ALA A 114 -3.57 -14.53 -0.33
C ALA A 114 -3.25 -13.28 0.50
N MET A 115 -3.21 -13.41 1.84
CA MET A 115 -2.80 -12.31 2.73
C MET A 115 -1.35 -11.87 2.47
N THR A 116 -0.42 -12.81 2.27
CA THR A 116 0.98 -12.50 1.92
C THR A 116 1.08 -11.76 0.59
N ALA A 117 0.31 -12.14 -0.43
CA ALA A 117 0.28 -11.42 -1.70
C ALA A 117 -0.21 -9.97 -1.53
N LEU A 118 -1.30 -9.78 -0.78
CA LEU A 118 -1.83 -8.45 -0.45
C LEU A 118 -0.81 -7.61 0.33
N TYR A 119 -0.12 -8.23 1.28
CA TYR A 119 0.96 -7.60 2.03
C TYR A 119 2.10 -7.12 1.12
N MET A 120 2.56 -7.94 0.17
CA MET A 120 3.61 -7.56 -0.78
C MET A 120 3.20 -6.38 -1.67
N ILE A 121 1.95 -6.34 -2.12
CA ILE A 121 1.38 -5.20 -2.86
C ILE A 121 1.38 -3.94 -1.98
N GLY A 122 0.93 -4.08 -0.72
CA GLY A 122 0.92 -2.99 0.25
C GLY A 122 2.31 -2.43 0.54
N CYS A 123 3.32 -3.28 0.74
CA CYS A 123 4.71 -2.84 0.97
C CYS A 123 5.26 -2.06 -0.23
N ARG A 124 5.03 -2.55 -1.45
CA ARG A 124 5.45 -1.86 -2.67
C ARG A 124 4.79 -0.49 -2.81
N LEU A 125 3.51 -0.39 -2.48
CA LEU A 125 2.82 0.89 -2.41
C LEU A 125 3.44 1.79 -1.33
N GLY A 126 3.71 1.25 -0.15
CA GLY A 126 4.35 1.96 0.96
C GLY A 126 5.69 2.60 0.59
N ASP A 127 6.54 1.89 -0.15
CA ASP A 127 7.81 2.42 -0.65
C ASP A 127 7.60 3.63 -1.58
N VAL A 128 6.64 3.53 -2.50
CA VAL A 128 6.31 4.63 -3.43
C VAL A 128 5.71 5.83 -2.70
N LEU A 129 4.85 5.58 -1.71
CA LEU A 129 4.26 6.63 -0.87
C LEU A 129 5.35 7.37 -0.09
N TRP A 130 6.34 6.66 0.46
CA TRP A 130 7.46 7.29 1.15
C TRP A 130 8.29 8.16 0.21
N ASP A 131 8.67 7.63 -0.96
CA ASP A 131 9.46 8.38 -1.93
C ASP A 131 8.75 9.66 -2.39
N ALA A 132 7.43 9.62 -2.57
CA ALA A 132 6.63 10.77 -2.92
C ALA A 132 6.47 11.76 -1.75
N TYR A 133 6.12 11.28 -0.55
CA TYR A 133 5.96 12.10 0.64
C TYR A 133 7.27 12.82 1.00
N LYS A 134 8.40 12.14 0.88
CA LYS A 134 9.73 12.71 1.10
C LYS A 134 10.03 13.86 0.14
N LYS A 135 9.61 13.77 -1.14
CA LYS A 135 9.76 14.87 -2.11
C LYS A 135 8.89 16.06 -1.73
N GLU A 136 7.65 15.83 -1.28
CA GLU A 136 6.76 16.90 -0.80
C GLU A 136 7.37 17.68 0.36
N LEU A 137 8.04 17.00 1.30
CA LEU A 137 8.73 17.66 2.41
C LEU A 137 9.94 18.51 2.00
N MET A 138 10.52 18.25 0.83
CA MET A 138 11.65 19.02 0.30
C MET A 138 11.24 20.23 -0.54
N THR A 139 9.94 20.40 -0.81
CA THR A 139 9.39 21.46 -1.66
C THR A 139 8.81 22.59 -0.82
#